data_AF-A0A4P8R3K6-F1
#
_entry.id   AF-A0A4P8R3K6-F1
#
_cell.length_a   1.000
_cell.length_b   1.000
_cell.length_c   1.000
_cell.angle_alpha   90.00
_cell.angle_beta   90.00
_cell.angle_gamma   90.00
#
_symmetry.space_group_name_H-M   'P 1'
#
loop_
_entity.id
_entity.type
_entity.pdbx_description
1 polymer ?
#
loop_
_entity_poly.entity_id
_entity_poly.type
_entity_poly.pdbx_seq_one_letter_code
_entity_poly.pdbx_strand_id
1 'polypeptide(L)'
;MRTGYEDLIHRFVEQRFPGATSVIVAGSTVRGERTATSDVDLLLLGPEGFLADGADSLAATYAHEGETIEVFAYARHGFERWARRGVEDRRPVIVRMLLEGRALVGDRDLDDLRERWAEVSERGPQPTRAEVDALRYAVTDLLDDLQDASDELERRVIADALLRQVAALVLVTSHRWIATGKHLARELRHWDPERAARLTDPYVAGDLAAFHAAASTELDAAGGRLSTGFVR
;
A
#
# COMPACT_ATOMS: atom_id res chain seq x y z
N MET A 1 -3.00 24.45 20.93
CA MET A 1 -2.41 25.48 20.05
C MET A 1 -2.19 24.79 18.72
N ARG A 2 -2.91 25.20 17.66
CA ARG A 2 -2.72 24.61 16.33
C ARG A 2 -1.29 24.89 15.87
N THR A 3 -0.67 23.91 15.23
CA THR A 3 0.64 24.11 14.59
C THR A 3 0.44 24.88 13.28
N GLY A 4 1.43 25.66 12.84
CA GLY A 4 1.32 26.42 11.58
C GLY A 4 1.01 25.55 10.35
N TYR A 5 1.35 24.25 10.45
CA TYR A 5 1.06 23.24 9.44
C TYR A 5 -0.42 22.80 9.41
N GLU A 6 -1.06 22.67 10.57
CA GLU A 6 -2.51 22.42 10.62
C GLU A 6 -3.29 23.59 10.06
N ASP A 7 -2.86 24.82 10.36
CA ASP A 7 -3.49 26.03 9.83
C ASP A 7 -3.41 26.10 8.30
N LEU A 8 -2.29 25.67 7.70
CA LEU A 8 -2.13 25.55 6.25
C LEU A 8 -3.14 24.55 5.66
N ILE A 9 -3.27 23.36 6.25
CA ILE A 9 -4.23 22.34 5.78
C ILE A 9 -5.67 22.85 5.92
N HIS A 10 -5.99 23.54 7.01
CA HIS A 10 -7.32 24.11 7.18
C HIS A 10 -7.64 25.15 6.11
N ARG A 11 -6.73 26.09 5.81
CA ARG A 11 -6.92 27.07 4.73
C ARG A 11 -7.06 26.38 3.37
N PHE A 12 -6.24 25.37 3.09
CA PHE A 12 -6.31 24.60 1.87
C PHE A 12 -7.68 23.92 1.70
N VAL A 13 -8.15 23.21 2.72
CA VAL A 13 -9.43 22.50 2.69
C VAL A 13 -10.60 23.49 2.60
N GLU A 14 -10.60 24.59 3.34
CA GLU A 14 -11.64 25.62 3.26
C GLU A 14 -11.73 26.23 1.85
N GLN A 15 -10.59 26.45 1.19
CA GLN A 15 -10.54 27.02 -0.15
C GLN A 15 -10.95 26.03 -1.25
N ARG A 16 -10.54 24.76 -1.15
CA ARG A 16 -10.65 23.77 -2.24
C ARG A 16 -11.74 22.73 -2.04
N PHE A 17 -12.04 22.39 -0.79
CA PHE A 17 -12.97 21.33 -0.39
C PHE A 17 -13.87 21.79 0.77
N PRO A 18 -14.58 22.92 0.65
CA PRO A 18 -15.35 23.50 1.77
C PRO A 18 -16.46 22.57 2.29
N GLY A 19 -16.90 21.59 1.50
CA GLY A 19 -17.89 20.59 1.90
C GLY A 19 -17.31 19.33 2.57
N ALA A 20 -15.99 19.23 2.76
CA ALA A 20 -15.39 18.08 3.46
C ALA A 20 -15.81 18.08 4.94
N THR A 21 -16.36 16.97 5.41
CA THR A 21 -16.83 16.80 6.79
C THR A 21 -15.83 16.05 7.66
N SER A 22 -14.93 15.27 7.06
CA SER A 22 -13.77 14.71 7.74
C SER A 22 -12.50 14.99 6.96
N VAL A 23 -11.46 15.42 7.68
CA VAL A 23 -10.14 15.77 7.15
C VAL A 23 -9.12 14.98 7.93
N ILE A 24 -8.51 13.99 7.28
CA ILE A 24 -7.56 13.08 7.90
C ILE A 24 -6.21 13.28 7.23
N VAL A 25 -5.21 13.64 8.01
CA VAL A 25 -3.82 13.70 7.56
C VAL A 25 -3.25 12.30 7.71
N ALA A 26 -2.63 11.78 6.66
CA ALA A 26 -2.01 10.46 6.64
C ALA A 26 -0.51 10.56 6.29
N GLY A 27 0.11 9.42 6.02
CA GLY A 27 1.46 9.38 5.48
C GLY A 27 2.56 9.70 6.48
N SER A 28 3.73 10.09 5.96
CA SER A 28 4.93 10.39 6.75
C SER A 28 4.77 11.58 7.71
N THR A 29 3.76 12.42 7.48
CA THR A 29 3.46 13.59 8.30
C THR A 29 2.95 13.23 9.70
N VAL A 30 2.16 12.16 9.83
CA VAL A 30 1.59 11.74 11.13
C VAL A 30 2.65 11.09 12.03
N ARG A 31 3.65 10.43 11.44
CA ARG A 31 4.68 9.66 12.17
C ARG A 31 5.86 10.52 12.65
N GLY A 32 5.86 11.83 12.41
CA GLY A 32 6.99 12.71 12.76
C GLY A 32 8.26 12.48 11.93
N GLU A 33 8.18 11.65 10.89
CA GLU A 33 9.29 11.28 10.00
C GLU A 33 9.32 12.16 8.73
N ARG A 34 8.76 13.37 8.81
CA ARG A 34 8.65 14.26 7.66
C ARG A 34 10.05 14.66 7.18
N THR A 35 10.33 14.39 5.92
CA THR A 35 11.51 14.92 5.22
C THR A 35 11.13 16.21 4.49
N ALA A 36 12.11 17.04 4.12
CA ALA A 36 11.86 18.29 3.39
C ALA A 36 11.14 18.11 2.05
N THR A 37 11.08 16.87 1.52
CA THR A 37 10.42 16.49 0.28
C THR A 37 9.21 15.58 0.49
N SER A 38 8.75 15.40 1.74
CA SER A 38 7.58 14.57 2.03
C SER A 38 6.29 15.33 1.68
N ASP A 39 5.53 14.78 0.74
CA ASP A 39 4.19 15.26 0.40
C ASP A 39 3.23 15.12 1.59
N VAL A 40 2.22 16.00 1.62
CA VAL A 40 1.13 15.97 2.59
C VAL A 40 0.01 15.09 2.07
N ASP A 41 -0.12 13.89 2.61
CA ASP A 41 -1.22 12.98 2.27
C ASP A 41 -2.50 13.35 3.04
N LEU A 42 -3.56 13.72 2.33
CA LEU A 42 -4.88 14.01 2.90
C LEU A 42 -5.93 13.02 2.41
N LEU A 43 -6.65 12.41 3.35
CA LEU A 43 -7.92 11.75 3.09
C LEU A 43 -9.05 12.68 3.48
N LEU A 44 -9.88 13.07 2.51
CA LEU A 44 -11.04 13.93 2.71
C LEU A 44 -12.32 13.11 2.49
N LEU A 45 -13.25 13.20 3.44
CA LEU A 45 -14.57 12.60 3.32
C LEU A 45 -15.63 13.70 3.41
N GLY A 46 -16.70 13.56 2.62
CA GLY A 46 -17.81 14.50 2.61
C GLY A 46 -19.13 13.88 2.17
N PRO A 47 -20.23 14.63 2.25
CA PRO A 47 -21.53 14.22 1.74
C PRO A 47 -21.50 14.10 0.21
N GLU A 48 -22.47 13.39 -0.35
CA GLU A 48 -22.62 13.34 -1.81
C GLU A 48 -22.72 14.74 -2.42
N GLY A 49 -21.98 14.98 -3.51
CA GLY A 49 -21.93 16.27 -4.19
C GLY A 49 -20.96 17.31 -3.60
N PHE A 50 -20.16 16.98 -2.58
CA PHE A 50 -19.14 17.92 -2.07
C PHE A 50 -17.93 18.10 -3.01
N LEU A 51 -17.75 17.20 -3.98
CA LEU A 51 -16.74 17.31 -5.04
C LEU A 51 -17.33 17.98 -6.28
N ALA A 52 -16.45 18.57 -7.09
CA ALA A 52 -16.82 19.21 -8.34
C ALA A 52 -17.46 18.21 -9.33
N ASP A 53 -18.30 18.73 -10.22
CA ASP A 53 -18.93 18.00 -11.33
C ASP A 53 -19.74 16.75 -10.92
N GLY A 54 -20.15 16.67 -9.65
CA GLY A 54 -20.88 15.53 -9.12
C GLY A 54 -20.03 14.25 -9.00
N ALA A 55 -18.70 14.38 -9.01
CA ALA A 55 -17.80 13.25 -8.77
C ALA A 55 -17.99 12.68 -7.35
N ASP A 56 -17.76 11.38 -7.19
CA ASP A 56 -17.80 10.70 -5.90
C ASP A 56 -16.40 10.36 -5.35
N SER A 57 -15.35 10.62 -6.14
CA SER A 57 -13.96 10.35 -5.81
C SER A 57 -13.01 11.25 -6.59
N LEU A 58 -11.90 11.61 -5.97
CA LEU A 58 -10.83 12.43 -6.54
C LEU A 58 -9.49 12.00 -5.94
N ALA A 59 -8.48 11.79 -6.79
CA ALA A 59 -7.09 11.68 -6.40
C ALA A 59 -6.30 12.76 -7.16
N ALA A 60 -5.73 13.74 -6.47
CA ALA A 60 -5.09 14.88 -7.11
C ALA A 60 -3.99 15.50 -6.24
N THR A 61 -2.96 16.04 -6.88
CA THR A 61 -1.85 16.74 -6.23
C THR A 61 -1.98 18.24 -6.42
N TYR A 62 -1.80 19.00 -5.34
CA TYR A 62 -1.92 20.45 -5.32
C TYR A 62 -0.66 21.11 -4.76
N ALA A 63 -0.29 22.25 -5.31
CA ALA A 63 0.63 23.17 -4.66
C ALA A 63 -0.18 24.19 -3.83
N HIS A 64 0.17 24.36 -2.55
CA HIS A 64 -0.46 25.34 -1.66
C HIS A 64 0.56 25.91 -0.67
N GLU A 65 0.73 27.23 -0.67
CA GLU A 65 1.63 27.94 0.25
C GLU A 65 3.07 27.37 0.30
N GLY A 66 3.57 26.89 -0.84
CA GLY A 66 4.92 26.32 -0.95
C GLY A 66 5.00 24.83 -0.62
N GLU A 67 3.89 24.19 -0.27
CA GLU A 67 3.78 22.77 0.04
C GLU A 67 3.10 21.98 -1.09
N THR A 68 3.50 20.72 -1.25
CA THR A 68 2.82 19.74 -2.09
C THR A 68 1.84 18.93 -1.25
N ILE A 69 0.57 18.92 -1.66
CA ILE A 69 -0.52 18.23 -0.98
C ILE A 69 -1.12 17.19 -1.93
N GLU A 70 -1.01 15.92 -1.55
CA GLU A 70 -1.67 14.81 -2.23
C GLU A 70 -3.02 14.56 -1.57
N VAL A 71 -4.10 14.70 -2.35
CA VAL A 71 -5.48 14.62 -1.86
C VAL A 71 -6.16 13.39 -2.42
N PHE A 72 -6.72 12.60 -1.52
CA PHE A 72 -7.63 11.51 -1.78
C PHE A 72 -8.99 11.88 -1.18
N ALA A 73 -9.90 12.40 -2.00
CA ALA A 73 -11.21 12.88 -1.54
C ALA A 73 -12.33 11.96 -2.03
N TYR A 74 -13.25 11.62 -1.15
CA TYR A 74 -14.33 10.68 -1.46
C TYR A 74 -15.65 11.12 -0.85
N ALA A 75 -16.71 11.02 -1.64
CA ALA A 75 -18.06 11.00 -1.09
C ALA A 75 -18.27 9.66 -0.36
N ARG A 76 -19.26 9.57 0.53
CA ARG A 76 -19.45 8.38 1.37
C ARG A 76 -19.58 7.09 0.55
N HIS A 77 -20.38 7.09 -0.51
CA HIS A 77 -20.51 5.92 -1.38
C HIS A 77 -19.25 5.64 -2.20
N GLY A 78 -18.56 6.70 -2.65
CA GLY A 78 -17.29 6.59 -3.35
C GLY A 78 -16.22 5.94 -2.48
N PHE A 79 -16.11 6.36 -1.21
CA PHE A 79 -15.15 5.80 -0.26
C PHE A 79 -15.38 4.31 -0.06
N GLU A 80 -16.62 3.89 0.21
CA GLU A 80 -16.90 2.47 0.42
C GLU A 80 -16.52 1.60 -0.79
N ARG A 81 -16.85 2.07 -2.00
CA ARG A 81 -16.52 1.34 -3.23
C ARG A 81 -15.01 1.21 -3.42
N TRP A 82 -14.27 2.32 -3.29
CA TRP A 82 -12.82 2.32 -3.46
C TRP A 82 -12.10 1.56 -2.35
N ALA A 83 -12.61 1.59 -1.12
CA ALA A 83 -12.05 0.85 0.00
C ALA A 83 -12.24 -0.67 -0.19
N ARG A 84 -13.42 -1.12 -0.64
CA ARG A 84 -13.67 -2.54 -0.98
C ARG A 84 -12.75 -3.00 -2.11
N ARG A 85 -12.63 -2.20 -3.17
CA ARG A 85 -11.69 -2.50 -4.27
C ARG A 85 -10.25 -2.64 -3.77
N GLY A 86 -9.81 -1.72 -2.90
CA GLY A 86 -8.48 -1.81 -2.28
C GLY A 86 -8.29 -3.10 -1.46
N VAL A 87 -9.32 -3.58 -0.78
CA VAL A 87 -9.31 -4.87 -0.06
C VAL A 87 -9.21 -6.06 -1.03
N GLU A 88 -9.99 -6.06 -2.11
CA GLU A 88 -9.95 -7.08 -3.18
C GLU A 88 -8.56 -7.16 -3.84
N ASP A 89 -7.96 -6.00 -4.08
CA ASP A 89 -6.61 -5.83 -4.61
C ASP A 89 -5.50 -6.10 -3.56
N ARG A 90 -5.86 -6.46 -2.32
CA ARG A 90 -4.97 -6.64 -1.15
C ARG A 90 -4.14 -5.42 -0.78
N ARG A 91 -4.54 -4.23 -1.23
CA ARG A 91 -3.86 -2.94 -1.07
C ARG A 91 -4.83 -1.87 -0.57
N PRO A 92 -5.30 -1.96 0.68
CA PRO A 92 -6.33 -1.06 1.21
C PRO A 92 -5.74 0.30 1.66
N VAL A 93 -5.14 1.06 0.73
CA VAL A 93 -4.39 2.30 1.02
C VAL A 93 -5.25 3.34 1.73
N ILE A 94 -6.44 3.64 1.20
CA ILE A 94 -7.32 4.67 1.79
C ILE A 94 -7.94 4.22 3.12
N VAL A 95 -8.08 2.91 3.35
CA VAL A 95 -8.46 2.36 4.66
C VAL A 95 -7.33 2.56 5.66
N ARG A 96 -6.09 2.31 5.25
CA ARG A 96 -4.92 2.60 6.08
C ARG A 96 -4.84 4.08 6.44
N MET A 97 -5.07 4.97 5.48
CA MET A 97 -5.15 6.41 5.74
C MET A 97 -6.26 6.75 6.75
N LEU A 98 -7.43 6.14 6.63
CA LEU A 98 -8.54 6.32 7.56
C LEU A 98 -8.16 5.91 9.00
N LEU A 99 -7.53 4.74 9.16
CA LEU A 99 -7.23 4.12 10.45
C LEU A 99 -5.98 4.69 11.13
N GLU A 100 -4.88 4.83 10.40
CA GLU A 100 -3.60 5.30 10.93
C GLU A 100 -3.47 6.83 10.90
N GLY A 101 -4.31 7.50 10.10
CA GLY A 101 -4.27 8.94 9.94
C GLY A 101 -4.79 9.69 11.15
N ARG A 102 -4.33 10.93 11.32
CA ARG A 102 -4.80 11.84 12.36
C ARG A 102 -5.90 12.73 11.81
N ALA A 103 -7.08 12.68 12.42
CA ALA A 103 -8.18 13.56 12.07
C ALA A 103 -7.90 14.99 12.57
N LEU A 104 -7.96 15.97 11.66
CA LEU A 104 -8.01 17.40 11.98
C LEU A 104 -9.45 17.89 12.12
N VAL A 105 -10.35 17.27 11.34
CA VAL A 105 -11.80 17.45 11.39
C VAL A 105 -12.40 16.06 11.30
N GLY A 106 -13.40 15.77 12.12
CA GLY A 106 -14.17 14.54 12.05
C GLY A 106 -15.64 14.83 12.24
N ASP A 107 -16.47 14.23 11.39
CA ASP A 107 -17.91 14.22 11.61
C ASP A 107 -18.31 13.15 12.62
N ARG A 108 -19.60 13.14 12.97
CA ARG A 108 -20.17 12.21 13.95
C ARG A 108 -20.10 10.73 13.55
N ASP A 109 -19.86 10.42 12.29
CA ASP A 109 -19.85 9.04 11.76
C ASP A 109 -18.42 8.52 11.54
N LEU A 110 -17.39 9.34 11.81
CA LEU A 110 -15.99 8.98 11.53
C LEU A 110 -15.52 7.81 12.39
N ASP A 111 -15.88 7.78 13.67
CA ASP A 111 -15.47 6.73 14.59
C ASP A 111 -16.12 5.38 14.22
N ASP A 112 -17.43 5.38 13.92
CA ASP A 112 -18.15 4.20 13.43
C ASP A 112 -17.57 3.69 12.10
N LEU A 113 -17.16 4.60 11.21
CA LEU A 113 -16.49 4.24 9.96
C LEU A 113 -15.13 3.58 10.23
N ARG A 114 -14.35 4.12 11.18
CA ARG A 114 -13.05 3.55 11.59
C ARG A 114 -13.21 2.17 12.20
N GLU A 115 -14.17 1.98 13.10
CA GLU A 115 -14.43 0.68 13.73
C GLU A 115 -14.74 -0.40 12.69
N ARG A 116 -15.67 -0.13 11.76
CA ARG A 116 -16.01 -1.07 10.69
C ARG A 116 -14.82 -1.47 9.82
N TRP A 117 -13.97 -0.51 9.47
CA TRP A 117 -12.82 -0.78 8.61
C TRP A 117 -11.62 -1.35 9.38
N ALA A 118 -11.53 -1.12 10.69
CA ALA A 118 -10.54 -1.76 11.55
C ALA A 118 -10.73 -3.28 11.55
N GLU A 119 -11.97 -3.76 11.71
CA GLU A 119 -12.28 -5.20 11.65
C GLU A 119 -11.85 -5.85 10.32
N VAL A 120 -12.07 -5.14 9.21
CA VAL A 120 -11.65 -5.62 7.88
C VAL A 120 -10.13 -5.62 7.77
N SER A 121 -9.47 -4.56 8.22
CA SER A 121 -8.01 -4.41 8.19
C SER A 121 -7.31 -5.49 9.01
N GLU A 122 -7.79 -5.77 10.22
CA GLU A 122 -7.23 -6.77 11.13
C GLU A 122 -7.36 -8.20 10.61
N ARG A 123 -8.45 -8.49 9.89
CA ARG A 123 -8.69 -9.80 9.28
C ARG A 123 -7.66 -10.14 8.18
N GLY A 124 -7.03 -9.12 7.59
CA GLY A 124 -6.10 -9.29 6.49
C GLY A 124 -6.75 -9.78 5.19
N PRO A 125 -5.98 -9.87 4.09
CA PRO A 125 -6.49 -10.41 2.85
C PRO A 125 -6.89 -11.89 2.97
N GLN A 126 -7.91 -12.26 2.21
CA GLN A 126 -8.42 -13.63 2.11
C GLN A 126 -8.23 -14.12 0.67
N PRO A 127 -7.00 -14.48 0.29
CA PRO A 127 -6.71 -14.86 -1.08
C PRO A 127 -7.40 -16.18 -1.43
N THR A 128 -7.93 -16.27 -2.64
CA THR A 128 -8.35 -17.54 -3.21
C THR A 128 -7.12 -18.38 -3.56
N ARG A 129 -7.32 -19.69 -3.66
CA ARG A 129 -6.26 -20.61 -4.10
C ARG A 129 -5.69 -20.20 -5.47
N ALA A 130 -6.54 -19.78 -6.40
CA ALA A 130 -6.12 -19.37 -7.74
C ALA A 130 -5.16 -18.17 -7.69
N GLU A 131 -5.36 -17.24 -6.76
CA GLU A 131 -4.50 -16.06 -6.62
C GLU A 131 -3.15 -16.40 -5.99
N VAL A 132 -3.13 -17.33 -5.02
CA VAL A 132 -1.87 -17.87 -4.48
C VAL A 132 -1.13 -18.64 -5.58
N ASP A 133 -1.82 -19.48 -6.35
CA ASP A 133 -1.25 -20.23 -7.46
C ASP A 133 -0.69 -19.30 -8.55
N ALA A 134 -1.36 -18.18 -8.85
CA ALA A 134 -0.85 -17.17 -9.78
C ALA A 134 0.46 -16.53 -9.30
N LEU A 135 0.58 -16.22 -7.99
CA LEU A 135 1.81 -15.70 -7.40
C LEU A 135 2.92 -16.76 -7.41
N ARG A 136 2.61 -18.02 -7.06
CA ARG A 136 3.57 -19.13 -7.10
C ARG A 136 4.09 -19.37 -8.51
N TYR A 137 3.21 -19.32 -9.51
CA TYR A 137 3.58 -19.44 -10.92
C TYR A 137 4.52 -18.30 -11.33
N ALA A 138 4.16 -17.04 -11.03
CA ALA A 138 5.01 -15.88 -11.34
C ALA A 138 6.39 -15.94 -10.66
N VAL A 139 6.45 -16.37 -9.40
CA VAL A 139 7.72 -16.56 -8.68
C VAL A 139 8.54 -17.71 -9.27
N THR A 140 7.89 -18.81 -9.68
CA THR A 140 8.58 -19.95 -10.33
C THR A 140 9.24 -19.51 -11.64
N ASP A 141 8.49 -18.81 -12.49
CA ASP A 141 8.95 -18.28 -13.78
C ASP A 141 10.18 -17.36 -13.60
N LEU A 142 10.10 -16.42 -12.65
CA LEU A 142 11.18 -15.47 -12.37
C LEU A 142 12.42 -16.11 -11.73
N LEU A 143 12.26 -17.21 -10.99
CA LEU A 143 13.39 -17.98 -10.47
C LEU A 143 14.14 -18.67 -11.61
N ASP A 144 13.41 -19.29 -12.54
CA ASP A 144 14.00 -19.95 -13.71
C ASP A 144 14.69 -18.92 -14.63
N ASP A 145 14.04 -17.79 -14.91
CA ASP A 145 14.63 -16.69 -15.67
C ASP A 145 15.91 -16.15 -15.02
N LEU A 146 15.92 -15.97 -13.69
CA LEU A 146 17.10 -15.47 -12.97
C LEU A 146 18.28 -16.45 -13.03
N GLN A 147 17.98 -17.75 -13.05
CA GLN A 147 18.97 -18.81 -13.15
C GLN A 147 19.62 -18.86 -14.54
N ASP A 148 18.82 -18.67 -15.60
CA ASP A 148 19.25 -18.80 -16.99
C ASP A 148 19.84 -17.49 -17.56
N ALA A 149 19.57 -16.34 -16.93
CA ALA A 149 20.08 -15.05 -17.35
C ALA A 149 21.61 -14.93 -17.20
N SER A 150 22.27 -14.54 -18.29
CA SER A 150 23.72 -14.34 -18.35
C SER A 150 24.14 -12.87 -18.41
N ASP A 151 23.25 -11.98 -18.85
CA ASP A 151 23.48 -10.53 -18.85
C ASP A 151 23.22 -9.92 -17.46
N GLU A 152 24.11 -9.05 -17.01
CA GLU A 152 24.01 -8.47 -15.66
C GLU A 152 22.82 -7.51 -15.53
N LEU A 153 22.48 -6.75 -16.57
CA LEU A 153 21.32 -5.85 -16.52
C LEU A 153 20.02 -6.66 -16.47
N GLU A 154 19.89 -7.71 -17.28
CA GLU A 154 18.75 -8.63 -17.25
C GLU A 154 18.58 -9.25 -15.85
N ARG A 155 19.65 -9.78 -15.27
CA ARG A 155 19.64 -10.35 -13.91
C ARG A 155 19.13 -9.37 -12.87
N ARG A 156 19.50 -8.09 -12.96
CA ARG A 156 19.02 -7.04 -12.03
C ARG A 156 17.54 -6.74 -12.22
N VAL A 157 17.08 -6.66 -13.46
CA VAL A 157 15.67 -6.43 -13.79
C VAL A 157 14.81 -7.60 -13.29
N ILE A 158 15.26 -8.83 -13.53
CA ILE A 158 14.56 -10.05 -13.08
C ILE A 158 14.56 -10.12 -11.55
N ALA A 159 15.70 -9.85 -10.89
CA ALA A 159 15.78 -9.89 -9.43
C ALA A 159 14.84 -8.87 -8.76
N ASP A 160 14.68 -7.65 -9.31
CA ASP A 160 13.72 -6.67 -8.82
C ASP A 160 12.26 -7.11 -9.04
N ALA A 161 11.95 -7.74 -10.17
CA ALA A 161 10.64 -8.34 -10.40
C ALA A 161 10.38 -9.49 -9.42
N LEU A 162 11.35 -10.39 -9.22
CA LEU A 162 11.28 -11.51 -8.30
C LEU A 162 11.04 -11.04 -6.87
N LEU A 163 11.78 -10.03 -6.39
CA LEU A 163 11.58 -9.43 -5.07
C LEU A 163 10.15 -8.98 -4.86
N ARG A 164 9.56 -8.30 -5.84
CA ARG A 164 8.17 -7.83 -5.76
C ARG A 164 7.17 -8.99 -5.68
N GLN A 165 7.36 -10.03 -6.48
CA GLN A 165 6.44 -11.18 -6.51
C GLN A 165 6.57 -12.07 -5.28
N VAL A 166 7.79 -12.39 -4.85
CA VAL A 166 8.00 -13.23 -3.66
C VAL A 166 7.56 -12.51 -2.38
N ALA A 167 7.78 -11.20 -2.27
CA ALA A 167 7.26 -10.42 -1.15
C ALA A 167 5.73 -10.42 -1.12
N ALA A 168 5.07 -10.27 -2.28
CA ALA A 168 3.62 -10.36 -2.38
C ALA A 168 3.11 -11.75 -1.97
N LEU A 169 3.76 -12.83 -2.44
CA LEU A 169 3.44 -14.21 -2.08
C LEU A 169 3.52 -14.43 -0.57
N VAL A 170 4.63 -14.00 0.05
CA VAL A 170 4.86 -14.15 1.49
C VAL A 170 3.83 -13.39 2.32
N LEU A 171 3.55 -12.13 1.97
CA LEU A 171 2.56 -11.31 2.68
C LEU A 171 1.15 -11.89 2.54
N VAL A 172 0.72 -12.23 1.32
CA VAL A 172 -0.63 -12.73 1.04
C VAL A 172 -0.89 -14.07 1.71
N THR A 173 0.05 -15.01 1.64
CA THR A 173 -0.07 -16.32 2.30
C THR A 173 -0.03 -16.22 3.83
N SER A 174 0.47 -15.10 4.37
CA SER A 174 0.48 -14.80 5.80
C SER A 174 -0.67 -13.89 6.24
N HIS A 175 -1.69 -13.71 5.40
CA HIS A 175 -2.81 -12.79 5.64
C HIS A 175 -2.37 -11.36 5.98
N ARG A 176 -1.34 -10.86 5.29
CA ARG A 176 -0.84 -9.48 5.38
C ARG A 176 -1.12 -8.72 4.09
N TRP A 177 -1.50 -7.46 4.24
CA TRP A 177 -1.73 -6.55 3.13
C TRP A 177 -0.44 -6.30 2.35
N ILE A 178 -0.57 -6.09 1.04
CA ILE A 178 0.55 -5.78 0.15
C ILE A 178 0.77 -4.26 0.14
N ALA A 179 2.01 -3.83 -0.06
CA ALA A 179 2.35 -2.45 -0.36
C ALA A 179 3.21 -2.34 -1.65
N THR A 180 3.45 -1.11 -2.11
CA THR A 180 4.25 -0.82 -3.30
C THR A 180 5.44 0.09 -2.98
N GLY A 181 6.42 0.11 -3.88
CA GLY A 181 7.61 0.93 -3.76
C GLY A 181 8.30 0.73 -2.42
N LYS A 182 8.72 1.83 -1.78
CA LYS A 182 9.40 1.80 -0.47
C LYS A 182 8.58 1.18 0.66
N HIS A 183 7.25 1.18 0.54
CA HIS A 183 6.37 0.63 1.58
C HIS A 183 6.38 -0.90 1.60
N LEU A 184 6.68 -1.57 0.47
CA LEU A 184 6.80 -3.03 0.45
C LEU A 184 7.85 -3.53 1.45
N ALA A 185 9.03 -2.90 1.46
CA ALA A 185 10.09 -3.23 2.41
C ALA A 185 9.71 -2.90 3.86
N ARG A 186 8.91 -1.84 4.07
CA ARG A 186 8.41 -1.48 5.41
C ARG A 186 7.41 -2.50 5.92
N GLU A 187 6.49 -2.97 5.08
CA GLU A 187 5.51 -3.99 5.46
C GLU A 187 6.17 -5.32 5.82
N LEU A 188 7.14 -5.78 5.01
CA LEU A 188 7.90 -7.00 5.33
C LEU A 188 8.57 -6.89 6.70
N ARG A 189 9.30 -5.79 6.95
CA ARG A 189 10.00 -5.58 8.22
C ARG A 189 9.06 -5.39 9.40
N HIS A 190 7.91 -4.75 9.20
CA HIS A 190 6.93 -4.55 10.26
C HIS A 190 6.27 -5.86 10.68
N TRP A 191 5.97 -6.73 9.72
CA TRP A 191 5.35 -8.01 9.97
C TRP A 191 6.31 -9.04 10.60
N ASP A 192 7.47 -9.25 9.99
CA ASP A 192 8.47 -10.22 10.46
C ASP A 192 9.88 -9.72 10.09
N PRO A 193 10.57 -9.00 10.99
CA PRO A 193 11.89 -8.44 10.72
C PRO A 193 12.93 -9.49 10.32
N GLU A 194 12.90 -10.67 10.95
CA GLU A 194 13.90 -11.71 10.71
C GLU A 194 13.67 -12.41 9.37
N ARG A 195 12.42 -12.74 9.04
CA ARG A 195 12.07 -13.32 7.74
C ARG A 195 12.30 -12.31 6.61
N ALA A 196 11.97 -11.04 6.83
CA ALA A 196 12.30 -9.96 5.91
C ALA A 196 13.80 -9.85 5.66
N ALA A 197 14.64 -9.92 6.71
CA ALA A 197 16.09 -9.90 6.57
C ALA A 197 16.61 -11.11 5.77
N ARG A 198 16.18 -12.33 6.12
CA ARG A 198 16.56 -13.55 5.39
C ARG A 198 16.23 -13.48 3.90
N LEU A 199 15.09 -12.88 3.54
CA LEU A 199 14.68 -12.71 2.15
C LEU A 199 15.44 -11.59 1.44
N THR A 200 15.66 -10.45 2.10
CA THR A 200 16.08 -9.21 1.42
C THR A 200 17.56 -8.86 1.57
N ASP A 201 18.25 -9.35 2.59
CA ASP A 201 19.68 -9.06 2.80
C ASP A 201 20.55 -9.54 1.63
N PRO A 202 20.35 -10.75 1.07
CA PRO A 202 21.09 -11.19 -0.12
C PRO A 202 20.87 -10.27 -1.33
N TYR A 203 19.62 -9.83 -1.55
CA TYR A 203 19.27 -8.90 -2.62
C TYR A 203 20.00 -7.56 -2.46
N VAL A 204 20.02 -7.01 -1.24
CA VAL A 204 20.71 -5.75 -0.91
C VAL A 204 22.24 -5.89 -1.09
N ALA A 205 22.80 -7.04 -0.70
CA ALA A 205 24.22 -7.34 -0.88
C ALA A 205 24.60 -7.57 -2.36
N GLY A 206 23.62 -7.71 -3.25
CA GLY A 206 23.84 -8.05 -4.66
C GLY A 206 24.20 -9.52 -4.88
N ASP A 207 24.05 -10.38 -3.87
CA ASP A 207 24.24 -11.83 -3.99
C ASP A 207 22.96 -12.47 -4.55
N LEU A 208 22.84 -12.46 -5.87
CA LEU A 208 21.65 -12.96 -6.57
C LEU A 208 21.48 -14.49 -6.42
N ALA A 209 22.55 -15.24 -6.16
CA ALA A 209 22.47 -16.67 -5.92
C ALA A 209 21.86 -16.96 -4.54
N ALA A 210 22.32 -16.27 -3.50
CA ALA A 210 21.71 -16.35 -2.18
C ALA A 210 20.29 -15.78 -2.16
N PHE A 211 20.00 -14.73 -2.92
CA PHE A 211 18.65 -14.20 -3.07
C PHE A 211 17.71 -15.21 -3.75
N HIS A 212 18.15 -15.86 -4.83
CA HIS A 212 17.40 -16.93 -5.48
C HIS A 212 17.08 -18.07 -4.50
N ALA A 213 18.05 -18.50 -3.68
CA ALA A 213 17.84 -19.54 -2.67
C ALA A 213 16.84 -19.12 -1.58
N ALA A 214 16.92 -17.88 -1.11
CA ALA A 214 15.97 -17.33 -0.14
C ALA A 214 14.55 -17.26 -0.72
N ALA A 215 14.40 -16.76 -1.96
CA ALA A 215 13.11 -16.71 -2.64
C ALA A 215 12.53 -18.11 -2.92
N SER A 216 13.37 -19.10 -3.24
CA SER A 216 12.96 -20.50 -3.38
C SER A 216 12.42 -21.08 -2.09
N THR A 217 13.04 -20.76 -0.95
CA THR A 217 12.57 -21.19 0.39
C THR A 217 11.18 -20.64 0.70
N GLU A 218 10.95 -19.36 0.35
CA GLU A 218 9.64 -18.72 0.53
C GLU A 218 8.56 -19.31 -0.40
N LEU A 219 8.94 -19.66 -1.63
CA LEU A 219 8.07 -20.36 -2.57
C LEU A 219 7.70 -21.76 -2.04
N ASP A 220 8.65 -22.51 -1.50
CA ASP A 220 8.43 -23.83 -0.90
C ASP A 220 7.48 -23.76 0.29
N ALA A 221 7.64 -22.76 1.16
CA ALA A 221 6.72 -22.51 2.26
C ALA A 221 5.29 -22.19 1.79
N ALA A 222 5.13 -21.65 0.58
CA ALA A 222 3.85 -21.36 -0.06
C ALA A 222 3.29 -22.52 -0.90
N GLY A 223 3.90 -23.70 -0.86
CA GLY A 223 3.45 -24.89 -1.61
C GLY A 223 4.36 -25.29 -2.78
N GLY A 224 5.49 -24.61 -2.95
CA GLY A 224 6.53 -24.95 -3.93
C GLY A 224 6.23 -24.46 -5.35
N ARG A 225 7.14 -24.83 -6.25
CA ARG A 225 7.09 -24.47 -7.68
C ARG A 225 5.77 -24.86 -8.34
N LEU A 226 5.31 -24.01 -9.26
CA LEU A 226 4.13 -24.25 -10.09
C LEU A 226 4.41 -23.80 -11.53
N SER A 227 4.35 -24.75 -12.47
CA SER A 227 4.60 -24.47 -13.90
C SER A 227 3.62 -25.24 -14.79
N THR A 228 3.77 -26.57 -14.87
CA THR A 228 2.98 -27.43 -15.76
C THR A 228 1.49 -27.42 -15.40
N GLY A 229 0.64 -27.11 -16.37
CA GLY A 229 -0.82 -27.20 -16.24
C GLY A 229 -1.49 -25.99 -15.57
N PHE A 230 -0.74 -24.92 -15.28
CA PHE A 230 -1.34 -23.66 -14.82
C PHE A 230 -2.16 -22.99 -15.93
N VAL A 231 -3.38 -22.57 -15.60
CA VAL A 231 -4.28 -21.84 -16.49
C VAL A 231 -4.53 -20.47 -15.88
N ARG A 232 -4.26 -19.41 -16.66
CA ARG A 232 -4.48 -18.01 -16.27
C ARG A 232 -5.96 -17.64 -16.30
#